data_AF-A0A811ZXX1-F1
#
_entry.id   AF-A0A811ZXX1-F1
#
_cell.length_a   1.000
_cell.length_b   1.000
_cell.length_c   1.000
_cell.angle_alpha   90.00
_cell.angle_beta   90.00
_cell.angle_gamma   90.00
#
_symmetry.space_group_name_H-M   'P 1'
#
loop_
_entity.id
_entity.type
_entity.pdbx_description
1 polymer ?
#
loop_
_entity_poly.entity_id
_entity_poly.type
_entity_poly.pdbx_seq_one_letter_code
_entity_poly.pdbx_strand_id
1 'polypeptide(L)'
;MLSILGCLPRGFRRKCFLCVLYLKIHVDVQVSKMNKDAQMRAAINQKLIETGERERLKELLRAKLIECGWKDQLKAHCKEVIKEKGLEHVTVDDLVAEITPKGRALVPDSVKKELLQRIRTFLAQHASL
;
A
#
# COMPACT_ATOMS: atom_id res chain seq x y z
N MET A 1 40.43 -42.90 29.79
CA MET A 1 40.50 -41.78 28.82
C MET A 1 39.76 -42.20 27.57
N LEU A 2 38.54 -41.68 27.38
CA LEU A 2 37.71 -41.96 26.21
C LEU A 2 38.25 -41.17 25.01
N SER A 3 38.80 -41.87 24.03
CA SER A 3 38.88 -41.40 22.64
C SER A 3 37.81 -42.14 21.86
N ILE A 4 36.65 -41.53 21.66
CA ILE A 4 35.69 -41.97 20.64
C ILE A 4 35.43 -40.78 19.71
N LEU A 5 36.37 -40.62 18.80
CA LEU A 5 36.13 -40.02 17.49
C LEU A 5 35.58 -41.15 16.61
N GLY A 6 34.31 -41.07 16.18
CA GLY A 6 33.82 -42.01 15.18
C GLY A 6 32.30 -42.05 15.05
N CYS A 7 31.83 -41.82 13.82
CA CYS A 7 30.45 -41.99 13.33
C CYS A 7 29.44 -40.87 13.67
N LEU A 8 29.70 -39.67 13.12
CA LEU A 8 28.58 -38.88 12.59
C LEU A 8 28.16 -39.48 11.22
N PRO A 9 26.85 -39.72 10.97
CA PRO A 9 26.39 -40.29 9.72
C PRO A 9 26.65 -39.37 8.52
N ARG A 10 27.33 -39.91 7.50
CA ARG A 10 27.70 -39.27 6.22
C ARG A 10 26.52 -39.05 5.26
N GLY A 11 25.35 -38.64 5.76
CA GLY A 11 24.12 -38.53 4.94
C GLY A 11 23.17 -37.40 5.28
N PHE A 12 23.47 -36.58 6.31
CA PHE A 12 22.51 -35.60 6.83
C PHE A 12 23.04 -34.16 6.88
N ARG A 13 24.03 -33.80 6.05
CA ARG A 13 24.45 -32.39 5.87
C ARG A 13 23.96 -31.74 4.58
N ARG A 14 23.82 -32.48 3.47
CA ARG A 14 23.41 -31.86 2.19
C ARG A 14 21.93 -31.46 2.13
N LYS A 15 21.03 -32.18 2.80
CA LYS A 15 19.60 -31.84 2.83
C LYS A 15 19.29 -30.60 3.68
N CYS A 16 20.01 -30.36 4.79
CA CYS A 16 19.92 -29.08 5.51
C CYS A 16 20.49 -27.92 4.70
N PHE A 17 21.60 -28.11 3.99
CA PHE A 17 22.17 -27.06 3.15
C PHE A 17 21.29 -26.72 1.92
N LEU A 18 20.71 -27.71 1.23
CA LEU A 18 19.81 -27.46 0.09
C LEU A 18 18.51 -26.77 0.52
N CYS A 19 17.96 -27.12 1.70
CA CYS A 19 16.74 -26.51 2.23
C CYS A 19 16.97 -25.05 2.68
N VAL A 20 18.11 -24.78 3.35
CA VAL A 20 18.52 -23.42 3.73
C VAL A 20 18.86 -22.58 2.48
N LEU A 21 19.50 -23.17 1.47
CA LEU A 21 19.82 -22.48 0.22
C LEU A 21 18.56 -22.21 -0.63
N TYR A 22 17.58 -23.11 -0.66
CA TYR A 22 16.30 -22.91 -1.36
C TYR A 22 15.44 -21.83 -0.69
N LEU A 23 15.40 -21.80 0.65
CA LEU A 23 14.70 -20.76 1.41
C LEU A 23 15.40 -19.39 1.28
N LYS A 24 16.74 -19.36 1.26
CA LYS A 24 17.52 -18.14 1.04
C LYS A 24 17.41 -17.61 -0.39
N ILE A 25 17.49 -18.46 -1.41
CA ILE A 25 17.24 -18.10 -2.82
C ILE A 25 15.80 -17.59 -2.99
N HIS A 26 14.81 -18.23 -2.36
CA HIS A 26 13.43 -17.74 -2.41
C HIS A 26 13.29 -16.36 -1.76
N VAL A 27 13.88 -16.12 -0.58
CA VAL A 27 13.85 -14.81 0.09
C VAL A 27 14.61 -13.74 -0.72
N ASP A 28 15.79 -14.05 -1.25
CA ASP A 28 16.58 -13.11 -2.06
C ASP A 28 15.87 -12.77 -3.40
N VAL A 29 15.15 -13.73 -4.01
CA VAL A 29 14.29 -13.49 -5.19
C VAL A 29 13.09 -12.61 -4.83
N GLN A 30 12.40 -12.87 -3.71
CA GLN A 30 11.26 -12.05 -3.27
C GLN A 30 11.71 -10.60 -2.93
N VAL A 31 12.86 -10.43 -2.27
CA VAL A 31 13.45 -9.12 -1.97
C VAL A 31 13.83 -8.37 -3.26
N SER A 32 14.44 -9.05 -4.24
CA SER A 32 14.79 -8.43 -5.53
C SER A 32 13.55 -8.01 -6.34
N LYS A 33 12.45 -8.77 -6.26
CA LYS A 33 11.17 -8.47 -6.90
C LYS A 33 10.50 -7.25 -6.24
N MET A 34 10.46 -7.22 -4.90
CA MET A 34 9.92 -6.07 -4.15
C MET A 34 10.70 -4.78 -4.42
N ASN A 35 12.02 -4.87 -4.62
CA ASN A 35 12.86 -3.71 -4.94
C ASN A 35 12.58 -3.17 -6.36
N LYS A 36 12.46 -4.05 -7.35
CA LYS A 36 12.08 -3.67 -8.72
C LYS A 36 10.67 -3.07 -8.78
N ASP A 37 9.72 -3.66 -8.06
CA ASP A 37 8.36 -3.13 -7.98
C ASP A 37 8.32 -1.75 -7.29
N ALA A 38 9.14 -1.54 -6.27
CA ALA A 38 9.26 -0.25 -5.59
C ALA A 38 9.87 0.82 -6.52
N GLN A 39 10.93 0.47 -7.25
CA GLN A 39 11.55 1.34 -8.25
C GLN A 39 10.57 1.70 -9.37
N MET A 40 9.82 0.73 -9.88
CA MET A 40 8.79 0.97 -10.90
C MET A 40 7.69 1.90 -10.38
N ARG A 41 7.19 1.69 -9.16
CA ARG A 41 6.22 2.60 -8.51
C ARG A 41 6.78 4.01 -8.35
N ALA A 42 8.04 4.15 -7.96
CA ALA A 42 8.69 5.45 -7.84
C ALA A 42 8.80 6.17 -9.18
N ALA A 43 9.23 5.48 -10.24
CA ALA A 43 9.31 6.04 -11.59
C ALA A 43 7.94 6.49 -12.13
N ILE A 44 6.89 5.68 -11.92
CA ILE A 44 5.52 6.04 -12.28
C ILE A 44 5.06 7.30 -11.51
N ASN A 45 5.27 7.34 -10.19
CA ASN A 45 4.90 8.48 -9.37
C ASN A 45 5.63 9.76 -9.80
N GLN A 46 6.92 9.65 -10.11
CA GLN A 46 7.72 10.77 -10.60
C GLN A 46 7.14 11.31 -11.92
N LYS A 47 6.84 10.43 -12.87
CA LYS A 47 6.23 10.82 -14.15
C LYS A 47 4.88 11.50 -13.98
N LEU A 48 4.03 10.98 -13.08
CA LEU A 48 2.73 11.58 -12.78
C LEU A 48 2.86 12.99 -12.17
N ILE A 49 3.92 13.24 -11.39
CA ILE A 49 4.20 14.55 -10.82
C ILE A 49 4.69 15.52 -11.90
N GLU A 50 5.68 15.12 -12.70
CA GLU A 50 6.31 15.96 -13.73
C GLU A 50 5.33 16.40 -14.82
N THR A 51 4.39 15.55 -15.21
CA THR A 51 3.36 15.89 -16.22
C THR A 51 2.15 16.63 -15.65
N GLY A 52 2.13 16.87 -14.33
CA GLY A 52 0.99 17.43 -13.61
C GLY A 52 -0.24 16.50 -13.53
N GLU A 53 -0.14 15.25 -14.01
CA GLU A 53 -1.24 14.29 -13.99
C GLU A 53 -1.69 13.97 -12.55
N ARG A 54 -0.77 13.98 -11.59
CA ARG A 54 -1.09 13.79 -10.18
C ARG A 54 -2.09 14.82 -9.65
N GLU A 55 -1.95 16.09 -10.04
CA GLU A 55 -2.86 17.14 -9.59
C GLU A 55 -4.22 17.02 -10.30
N ARG A 56 -4.23 16.65 -11.59
CA ARG A 56 -5.47 16.34 -12.34
C ARG A 56 -6.24 15.18 -11.71
N LEU A 57 -5.56 14.10 -11.34
CA LEU A 57 -6.16 12.94 -10.66
C LEU A 57 -6.69 13.30 -9.28
N LYS A 58 -5.98 14.16 -8.53
CA LYS A 58 -6.41 14.65 -7.22
C LYS A 58 -7.68 15.51 -7.32
N GLU A 59 -7.76 16.40 -8.31
CA GLU A 59 -8.97 17.19 -8.55
C GLU A 59 -10.15 16.31 -9.00
N LEU A 60 -9.90 15.34 -9.89
CA LEU A 60 -10.92 14.36 -10.30
C LEU A 60 -11.45 13.56 -9.09
N LEU A 61 -10.56 13.05 -8.25
CA LEU A 61 -10.95 12.35 -7.02
C LEU A 61 -11.79 13.25 -6.11
N ARG A 62 -11.37 14.51 -5.92
CA ARG A 62 -12.12 15.48 -5.11
C ARG A 62 -13.52 15.71 -5.65
N ALA A 63 -13.66 15.95 -6.95
CA ALA A 63 -14.96 16.14 -7.61
C ALA A 63 -15.87 14.92 -7.43
N LYS A 64 -15.34 13.71 -7.67
CA LYS A 64 -16.10 12.45 -7.54
C LYS A 64 -16.54 12.18 -6.11
N LEU A 65 -15.71 12.48 -5.12
CA LEU A 65 -16.07 12.33 -3.69
C LEU A 65 -17.12 13.36 -3.24
N ILE A 66 -17.16 14.54 -3.87
CA ILE A 66 -18.23 15.51 -3.62
C ILE A 66 -19.52 15.04 -4.29
N GLU A 67 -19.46 14.65 -5.56
CA GLU A 67 -20.61 14.20 -6.36
C GLU A 67 -21.32 12.98 -5.74
N CYS A 68 -20.57 12.00 -5.21
CA CYS A 68 -21.17 10.83 -4.56
C CYS A 68 -21.57 11.06 -3.10
N GLY A 69 -21.43 12.30 -2.59
CA GLY A 69 -21.80 12.66 -1.23
C GLY A 69 -20.85 12.14 -0.13
N TRP A 70 -19.68 11.62 -0.48
CA TRP A 70 -18.69 11.13 0.49
C TRP A 70 -18.29 12.22 1.48
N LYS A 71 -18.08 13.45 0.99
CA LYS A 71 -17.69 14.60 1.82
C LYS A 71 -18.75 14.91 2.88
N ASP A 72 -20.03 14.87 2.50
CA ASP A 72 -21.14 15.19 3.39
C ASP A 72 -21.38 14.07 4.42
N GLN A 73 -21.27 12.81 3.99
CA GLN A 73 -21.33 11.65 4.90
C GLN A 73 -20.21 11.69 5.94
N LEU A 74 -18.97 11.97 5.53
CA LEU A 74 -17.85 12.05 6.45
C LEU A 74 -17.97 13.25 7.40
N LYS A 75 -18.49 14.38 6.92
CA LYS A 75 -18.79 15.55 7.77
C LYS A 75 -19.90 15.25 8.78
N ALA A 76 -20.94 14.52 8.40
CA ALA A 76 -22.01 14.10 9.32
C ALA A 76 -21.44 13.20 10.42
N HIS A 77 -20.64 12.20 10.04
CA HIS A 77 -20.00 11.31 11.00
C HIS A 77 -19.03 12.03 11.95
N CYS A 78 -18.26 12.99 11.43
CA CYS A 78 -17.39 13.84 12.24
C CYS A 78 -18.19 14.61 13.33
N LYS A 79 -19.37 15.14 12.99
CA LYS A 79 -20.25 15.81 13.96
C LYS A 79 -20.78 14.86 15.03
N GLU A 80 -21.10 13.61 14.66
CA GLU A 80 -21.55 12.58 15.59
C GLU A 80 -20.45 12.26 16.62
N VAL A 81 -19.21 12.03 16.15
CA VAL A 81 -18.06 11.76 17.01
C VAL A 81 -17.80 12.92 17.98
N ILE A 82 -17.84 14.17 17.50
CA ILE A 82 -17.68 15.36 18.35
C ILE A 82 -18.80 15.46 19.40
N LYS A 83 -20.04 15.13 19.02
CA LYS A 83 -21.18 15.15 19.94
C LYS A 83 -21.08 14.08 21.02
N GLU A 84 -20.57 12.89 20.68
CA GLU A 84 -20.42 11.77 21.61
C GLU A 84 -19.26 11.96 22.59
N LYS A 85 -18.11 12.45 22.11
CA LYS A 85 -16.90 12.63 22.93
C LYS A 85 -16.86 13.99 23.66
N GLY A 86 -17.58 14.99 23.17
CA GLY A 86 -17.55 16.37 23.67
C GLY A 86 -16.38 17.17 23.10
N LEU A 87 -16.63 18.45 22.79
CA LEU A 87 -15.65 19.36 22.16
C LEU A 87 -14.38 19.56 22.99
N GLU A 88 -14.48 19.48 24.32
CA GLU A 88 -13.37 19.72 25.24
C GLU A 88 -12.39 18.53 25.34
N HIS A 89 -12.79 17.35 24.87
CA HIS A 89 -12.03 16.10 25.01
C HIS A 89 -11.49 15.54 23.69
N VAL A 90 -11.63 16.26 22.58
CA VAL A 90 -11.23 15.77 21.24
C VAL A 90 -10.19 16.69 20.61
N THR A 91 -9.01 16.15 20.36
CA THR A 91 -8.03 16.81 19.49
C THR A 91 -8.32 16.53 18.02
N VAL A 92 -7.75 17.35 17.13
CA VAL A 92 -7.86 17.10 15.68
C VAL A 92 -7.26 15.75 15.31
N ASP A 93 -6.15 15.36 15.93
CA ASP A 93 -5.49 14.08 15.63
C ASP A 93 -6.33 12.88 16.08
N ASP A 94 -6.98 12.96 17.24
CA ASP A 94 -7.90 11.91 17.72
C ASP A 94 -9.11 11.79 16.79
N LEU A 95 -9.65 12.94 16.34
CA LEU A 95 -10.76 12.98 15.41
C LEU A 95 -10.37 12.38 14.05
N VAL A 96 -9.17 12.71 13.54
CA VAL A 96 -8.64 12.13 12.30
C VAL A 96 -8.47 10.63 12.44
N ALA A 97 -7.90 10.15 13.55
CA ALA A 97 -7.72 8.72 13.80
C ALA A 97 -9.06 7.97 13.80
N GLU A 98 -10.10 8.56 14.39
CA GLU A 98 -11.45 7.97 14.46
C GLU A 98 -12.16 7.97 13.09
N ILE A 99 -12.15 9.09 12.36
CA ILE A 99 -12.92 9.21 11.11
C ILE A 99 -12.21 8.58 9.91
N THR A 100 -10.88 8.39 9.96
CA THR A 100 -10.11 7.88 8.81
C THR A 100 -10.53 6.48 8.35
N PRO A 101 -10.72 5.48 9.23
CA PRO A 101 -11.22 4.17 8.83
C PRO A 101 -12.56 4.24 8.09
N LYS A 102 -13.52 5.02 8.62
CA LYS A 102 -14.82 5.23 7.98
C LYS A 102 -14.68 5.95 6.64
N GLY A 103 -13.88 7.00 6.59
CA GLY A 103 -13.57 7.74 5.35
C GLY A 103 -13.03 6.83 4.26
N ARG A 104 -12.09 5.92 4.58
CA ARG A 104 -11.56 4.95 3.62
C ARG A 104 -12.60 3.92 3.15
N ALA A 105 -13.45 3.44 4.07
CA ALA A 105 -14.50 2.48 3.76
C ALA A 105 -15.61 3.05 2.87
N LEU A 106 -15.91 4.34 3.02
CA LEU A 106 -16.96 5.01 2.24
C LEU A 106 -16.54 5.32 0.79
N VAL A 107 -15.27 5.21 0.42
CA VAL A 107 -14.83 5.48 -0.96
C VAL A 107 -15.37 4.38 -1.89
N PRO A 108 -16.27 4.69 -2.83
CA PRO A 108 -16.86 3.70 -3.71
C PRO A 108 -15.82 3.06 -4.63
N ASP A 109 -15.98 1.77 -4.93
CA ASP A 109 -15.08 1.07 -5.84
C ASP A 109 -15.17 1.58 -7.29
N SER A 110 -16.31 2.18 -7.67
CA SER A 110 -16.44 2.86 -8.97
C SER A 110 -15.43 4.01 -9.12
N VAL A 111 -15.26 4.83 -8.08
CA VAL A 111 -14.28 5.94 -8.07
C VAL A 111 -12.85 5.40 -8.16
N LYS A 112 -12.53 4.34 -7.40
CA LYS A 112 -11.21 3.69 -7.46
C LYS A 112 -10.92 3.12 -8.86
N LYS A 113 -11.91 2.45 -9.47
CA LYS A 113 -11.81 1.90 -10.83
C LYS A 113 -11.60 2.99 -11.87
N GLU A 114 -12.33 4.10 -11.77
CA GLU A 114 -12.19 5.23 -12.69
C GLU A 114 -10.78 5.85 -12.62
N LEU A 115 -10.27 6.12 -11.41
CA LEU A 115 -8.91 6.63 -11.22
C LEU A 115 -7.85 5.66 -11.73
N LEU A 116 -7.99 4.37 -11.43
CA LEU A 116 -7.06 3.36 -11.89
C LEU A 116 -7.05 3.25 -13.43
N GLN A 117 -8.22 3.38 -14.06
CA GLN A 117 -8.32 3.40 -15.51
C GLN A 117 -7.61 4.63 -16.10
N ARG A 118 -7.77 5.81 -15.50
CA ARG A 118 -7.07 7.03 -15.91
C ARG A 118 -5.55 6.89 -15.81
N ILE A 119 -5.05 6.33 -14.70
CA ILE A 119 -3.62 6.05 -14.54
C ILE A 119 -3.12 5.09 -15.63
N ARG A 120 -3.85 4.00 -15.90
CA ARG A 120 -3.48 3.05 -16.97
C ARG A 120 -3.44 3.71 -18.34
N THR A 121 -4.45 4.52 -18.68
CA THR A 121 -4.49 5.25 -19.95
C THR A 121 -3.32 6.23 -20.06
N PHE A 122 -3.03 6.98 -19.00
CA PHE A 122 -1.90 7.90 -18.96
C PHE A 122 -0.58 7.15 -19.20
N LEU A 123 -0.37 6.03 -18.49
CA LEU A 123 0.83 5.22 -18.65
C LEU A 123 0.95 4.64 -20.06
N ALA A 124 -0.14 4.16 -20.66
CA ALA A 124 -0.13 3.64 -22.03
C ALA A 124 0.24 4.72 -23.07
N GLN A 125 -0.19 5.96 -22.86
CA GLN A 125 0.14 7.10 -23.75
C GLN A 125 1.58 7.59 -23.59
N HIS A 126 2.18 7.40 -22.41
CA HIS A 126 3.53 7.87 -22.09
C HIS A 126 4.56 6.73 -22.01
N ALA A 127 4.13 5.50 -22.28
CA ALA A 127 4.97 4.32 -22.45
C ALA A 127 5.52 4.28 -23.89
N SER A 128 6.27 5.31 -24.26
CA SER A 128 7.44 5.12 -25.12
C SER A 128 8.64 4.86 -24.19
N LEU A 129 8.57 3.75 -23.46
CA LEU A 129 9.64 3.17 -22.64
C LEU A 129 10.05 1.84 -23.27
#